data_AF-A0A920HJR7-F1
#
_entry.id   AF-A0A920HJR7-F1
#
_cell.length_a   1.000
_cell.length_b   1.000
_cell.length_c   1.000
_cell.angle_alpha   90.00
_cell.angle_beta   90.00
_cell.angle_gamma   90.00
#
_symmetry.space_group_name_H-M   'P 1'
#
loop_
_entity.id
_entity.type
_entity.pdbx_description
1 polymer ?
#
loop_
_entity_poly.entity_id
_entity_poly.type
_entity_poly.pdbx_seq_one_letter_code
_entity_poly.pdbx_strand_id
1 'polypeptide(L)'
;MGHPPGAPFFQMMGAVFSMFASNNESIAIAVNFLSVVSSAFVILFLFWSTTLFLKKISKKNNFTNDTNILLSSSIGALAFTFSDSFWFNAVETEVYALAMLFLSATFWCGLRWEKNFDNKRGDRWLLLICFLIGLSFGVHFMAILTIPAIGMIYFFKKYEKITIKNFVLANIISVSILLFIFKLLLPSTLSLFGQLEVFFVNSIGLPFNSGTIIAAFLIVFFFYKSLSYTRLKGMVQANTLILCILFIFIGFSSWLMLPIRSNANTVINENSPSDARTL
;
A
#
# COMPACT_ATOMS: atom_id res chain seq x y z
N MET A 1 -3.89 21.26 4.66
CA MET A 1 -5.34 21.14 4.36
C MET A 1 -5.48 20.05 3.32
N GLY A 2 -6.04 18.89 3.65
CA GLY A 2 -6.11 17.77 2.71
C GLY A 2 -7.25 17.95 1.71
N HIS A 3 -7.02 17.65 0.43
CA HIS A 3 -8.11 17.48 -0.51
C HIS A 3 -9.02 16.32 -0.05
N PRO A 4 -10.36 16.40 -0.21
CA PRO A 4 -11.26 15.29 0.08
C PRO A 4 -10.80 14.06 -0.73
N PRO A 5 -10.66 12.87 -0.11
CA PRO A 5 -11.42 12.33 1.02
C PRO A 5 -10.63 12.26 2.35
N GLY A 6 -9.57 13.07 2.50
CA GLY A 6 -8.67 12.97 3.65
C GLY A 6 -7.76 11.75 3.55
N ALA A 7 -6.54 11.86 4.08
CA ALA A 7 -5.60 10.75 4.15
C ALA A 7 -5.76 10.08 5.54
N PRO A 8 -6.72 9.14 5.74
CA PRO A 8 -7.10 8.67 7.07
C PRO A 8 -5.95 8.00 7.82
N PHE A 9 -5.14 7.18 7.13
CA PHE A 9 -3.98 6.56 7.75
C PHE A 9 -2.92 7.59 8.12
N PHE A 10 -2.69 8.60 7.26
CA PHE A 10 -1.79 9.71 7.61
C PHE A 10 -2.27 10.46 8.84
N GLN A 11 -3.58 10.73 8.96
CA GLN A 11 -4.15 11.39 10.14
C GLN A 11 -4.02 10.53 11.41
N MET A 12 -4.25 9.22 11.32
CA MET A 12 -4.06 8.29 12.43
C MET A 12 -2.60 8.28 12.90
N MET A 13 -1.66 8.21 11.96
CA MET A 13 -0.23 8.29 12.27
C MET A 13 0.15 9.65 12.85
N GLY A 14 -0.39 10.74 12.31
CA GLY A 14 -0.21 12.09 12.86
C GLY A 14 -0.68 12.18 14.31
N ALA A 15 -1.82 11.58 14.63
CA ALA A 15 -2.35 11.53 16.00
C ALA A 15 -1.44 10.71 16.94
N VAL A 16 -0.85 9.61 16.47
CA VAL A 16 0.16 8.85 17.24
C VAL A 16 1.38 9.72 17.52
N PHE A 17 1.89 10.43 16.50
CA PHE A 17 3.05 11.30 16.66
C PHE A 17 2.75 12.49 17.59
N SER A 18 1.55 13.07 17.54
CA SER A 18 1.16 14.15 18.44
C SER A 18 1.10 13.74 19.92
N MET A 19 0.93 12.44 20.24
CA MET A 19 0.97 11.96 21.63
C MET A 19 2.35 12.11 22.29
N PHE A 20 3.42 12.28 21.50
CA PHE A 20 4.77 12.51 22.00
C PHE A 20 5.09 14.00 22.21
N ALA A 21 4.15 14.90 21.92
CA ALA A 21 4.30 16.33 22.18
C ALA A 21 4.32 16.60 23.69
N SER A 22 5.30 17.36 24.18
CA SER A 22 5.43 17.71 25.60
C SER A 22 4.45 18.80 26.03
N ASN A 23 4.02 19.64 25.08
CA ASN A 23 3.04 20.70 25.28
C ASN A 23 2.26 20.98 23.97
N ASN A 24 1.20 21.77 24.05
CA ASN A 24 0.34 22.08 22.90
C ASN A 24 1.09 22.78 21.75
N GLU A 25 2.08 23.60 22.07
CA GLU A 25 2.89 24.34 21.09
C GLU A 25 3.78 23.38 20.26
N SER A 26 4.22 22.28 20.85
CA SER A 26 5.07 21.27 20.20
C SER A 26 4.30 20.25 19.35
N ILE A 27 2.96 20.29 19.32
CA ILE A 27 2.15 19.35 18.52
C ILE A 27 2.52 19.43 17.03
N ALA A 28 2.67 20.63 16.48
CA ALA A 28 3.03 20.80 15.08
C ALA A 28 4.40 20.16 14.76
N ILE A 29 5.38 20.33 15.66
CA ILE A 29 6.70 19.72 15.52
C ILE A 29 6.58 18.19 15.61
N ALA A 30 5.83 17.68 16.59
CA ALA A 30 5.64 16.25 16.78
C ALA A 30 4.98 15.59 15.56
N VAL A 31 3.95 16.21 14.98
CA VAL A 31 3.33 15.70 13.75
C VAL A 31 4.30 15.81 12.57
N ASN A 32 5.10 16.87 12.46
CA ASN A 32 6.11 16.99 11.41
C ASN A 32 7.18 15.88 11.47
N PHE A 33 7.49 15.37 12.67
CA PHE A 33 8.38 14.23 12.83
C PHE A 33 7.88 12.97 12.10
N LEU A 34 6.58 12.84 11.79
CA LEU A 34 6.08 11.77 10.92
C LEU A 34 6.74 11.83 9.53
N SER A 35 6.86 13.02 8.96
CA SER A 35 7.53 13.24 7.67
C SER A 35 9.02 12.94 7.77
N VAL A 36 9.68 13.43 8.82
CA VAL A 36 11.12 13.19 9.06
C VAL A 36 11.42 11.69 9.15
N VAL A 37 10.65 10.96 9.98
CA VAL A 37 10.81 9.51 10.15
C VAL A 37 10.49 8.77 8.86
N SER A 38 9.40 9.13 8.18
CA SER A 38 9.02 8.49 6.92
C SER A 38 10.11 8.65 5.86
N SER A 39 10.65 9.87 5.71
CA SER A 39 11.74 10.17 4.79
C SER A 39 13.04 9.45 5.16
N ALA A 40 13.39 9.33 6.44
CA ALA A 40 14.54 8.53 6.86
C ALA A 40 14.42 7.06 6.41
N PHE A 41 13.22 6.47 6.51
CA PHE A 41 12.96 5.13 5.99
C PHE A 41 12.97 5.07 4.45
N VAL A 42 12.55 6.13 3.75
CA VAL A 42 12.70 6.20 2.27
C VAL A 42 14.17 6.05 1.88
N ILE A 43 15.08 6.77 2.54
CA ILE A 43 16.52 6.67 2.29
C ILE A 43 17.04 5.26 2.60
N LEU A 44 16.58 4.64 3.69
CA LEU A 44 16.93 3.26 4.03
C LEU A 44 16.49 2.26 2.94
N PHE A 45 15.24 2.36 2.47
CA PHE A 45 14.72 1.48 1.42
C PHE A 45 15.39 1.74 0.06
N LEU A 46 15.75 2.98 -0.24
CA LEU A 46 16.52 3.34 -1.43
C LEU A 46 17.93 2.71 -1.37
N PHE A 47 18.61 2.83 -0.24
CA PHE A 47 19.91 2.19 0.01
C PHE A 47 19.83 0.67 -0.17
N TRP A 48 18.85 0.01 0.45
CA TRP A 48 18.71 -1.44 0.30
C TRP A 48 18.31 -1.87 -1.12
N SER A 49 17.46 -1.10 -1.79
CA SER A 49 17.05 -1.40 -3.18
C SER A 49 18.23 -1.30 -4.13
N THR A 50 19.00 -0.21 -4.06
CA THR A 50 20.22 -0.05 -4.87
C THR A 50 21.26 -1.12 -4.54
N THR A 51 21.41 -1.52 -3.27
CA THR A 51 22.33 -2.60 -2.87
C THR A 51 21.96 -3.92 -3.54
N LEU A 52 20.67 -4.27 -3.56
CA LEU A 52 20.19 -5.49 -4.23
C LEU A 52 20.44 -5.47 -5.74
N PHE A 53 20.18 -4.32 -6.38
CA PHE A 53 20.46 -4.14 -7.80
C PHE A 53 21.94 -4.25 -8.14
N LEU A 54 22.79 -3.52 -7.42
CA LEU A 54 24.23 -3.52 -7.65
C LEU A 54 24.84 -4.90 -7.39
N LYS A 55 24.39 -5.65 -6.38
CA LYS A 55 24.81 -7.05 -6.17
C LYS A 55 24.49 -7.93 -7.39
N LYS A 56 23.35 -7.74 -8.03
CA LYS A 56 22.95 -8.50 -9.23
C LYS A 56 23.83 -8.15 -10.43
N ILE A 57 24.12 -6.87 -10.64
CA ILE A 57 25.01 -6.39 -11.72
C ILE A 57 26.44 -6.88 -11.50
N SER A 58 26.95 -6.70 -10.27
CA SER A 58 28.31 -7.08 -9.89
C SER A 58 28.56 -8.58 -10.09
N LYS A 59 27.62 -9.43 -9.64
CA LYS A 59 27.69 -10.88 -9.83
C LYS A 59 27.74 -11.29 -11.31
N LYS A 60 27.03 -10.58 -12.20
CA LYS A 60 27.04 -10.86 -13.64
C LYS A 60 28.39 -10.54 -14.29
N ASN A 61 29.09 -9.53 -13.78
CA ASN A 61 30.35 -9.04 -14.33
C ASN A 61 31.60 -9.60 -13.61
N ASN A 62 31.43 -10.61 -12.74
CA ASN A 62 32.50 -11.18 -11.89
C ASN A 62 33.25 -10.16 -11.01
N PHE A 63 32.69 -8.97 -10.79
CA PHE A 63 33.18 -8.05 -9.79
C PHE A 63 32.63 -8.46 -8.42
N THR A 64 33.48 -8.66 -7.43
CA THR A 64 33.08 -9.10 -6.09
C THR A 64 33.74 -8.24 -5.02
N ASN A 65 33.39 -6.96 -5.01
CA ASN A 65 33.76 -6.08 -3.89
C ASN A 65 32.50 -5.53 -3.20
N ASP A 66 32.09 -6.21 -2.12
CA ASP A 66 30.93 -5.81 -1.33
C ASP A 66 31.08 -4.40 -0.75
N THR A 67 32.30 -3.93 -0.46
CA THR A 67 32.52 -2.57 0.05
C THR A 67 32.19 -1.51 -1.00
N ASN A 68 32.60 -1.73 -2.26
CA ASN A 68 32.26 -0.82 -3.36
C ASN A 68 30.75 -0.74 -3.57
N ILE A 69 30.04 -1.88 -3.48
CA ILE A 69 28.58 -1.90 -3.60
C ILE A 69 27.93 -1.09 -2.48
N LEU A 70 28.36 -1.30 -1.23
CA LEU A 70 27.84 -0.56 -0.08
C LEU A 70 28.12 0.93 -0.21
N LEU A 71 29.34 1.33 -0.58
CA LEU A 71 29.70 2.73 -0.77
C LEU A 71 28.91 3.38 -1.92
N SER A 72 28.79 2.72 -3.08
CA SER A 72 27.99 3.25 -4.20
C SER A 72 26.51 3.40 -3.84
N SER A 73 25.93 2.42 -3.13
CA SER A 73 24.57 2.51 -2.63
C SER A 73 24.38 3.63 -1.61
N SER A 74 25.33 3.80 -0.69
CA SER A 74 25.31 4.89 0.29
C SER A 74 25.40 6.26 -0.38
N ILE A 75 26.32 6.43 -1.34
CA ILE A 75 26.47 7.68 -2.09
C ILE A 75 25.16 8.00 -2.84
N GLY A 76 24.54 7.02 -3.51
CA GLY A 76 23.28 7.23 -4.21
C GLY A 76 22.12 7.61 -3.29
N ALA A 77 22.00 6.95 -2.12
CA ALA A 77 20.95 7.25 -1.16
C ALA A 77 21.15 8.61 -0.47
N LEU A 78 22.39 8.96 -0.12
CA LEU A 78 22.74 10.25 0.47
C LEU A 78 22.60 11.40 -0.54
N ALA A 79 22.96 11.19 -1.81
CA ALA A 79 22.73 12.18 -2.85
C ALA A 79 21.24 12.53 -2.99
N PHE A 80 20.34 11.53 -2.89
CA PHE A 80 18.90 11.78 -2.87
C PHE A 80 18.44 12.48 -1.59
N THR A 81 19.05 12.16 -0.43
CA THR A 81 18.77 12.79 0.87
C THR A 81 18.91 14.31 0.81
N PHE A 82 19.96 14.80 0.15
CA PHE A 82 20.25 16.23 0.04
C PHE A 82 19.70 16.87 -1.25
N SER A 83 18.80 16.19 -1.97
CA SER A 83 18.11 16.83 -3.10
C SER A 83 17.00 17.76 -2.59
N ASP A 84 16.91 18.97 -3.16
CA ASP A 84 15.98 20.00 -2.70
C ASP A 84 14.55 19.47 -2.59
N SER A 85 14.03 18.86 -3.65
CA SER A 85 12.65 18.36 -3.68
C SER A 85 12.39 17.30 -2.60
N PHE A 86 13.35 16.41 -2.31
CA PHE A 86 13.17 15.41 -1.26
C PHE A 86 13.29 16.02 0.13
N TRP A 87 14.28 16.91 0.33
CA TRP A 87 14.51 17.57 1.60
C TRP A 87 13.30 18.41 2.04
N PHE A 88 12.72 19.21 1.14
CA PHE A 88 11.51 19.99 1.43
C PHE A 88 10.33 19.10 1.85
N ASN A 89 10.10 17.99 1.14
CA ASN A 89 9.07 17.01 1.54
C ASN A 89 9.34 16.39 2.92
N ALA A 90 10.60 16.26 3.34
CA ALA A 90 10.96 15.66 4.63
C ALA A 90 10.74 16.59 5.82
N VAL A 91 10.71 17.91 5.61
CA VAL A 91 10.56 18.92 6.68
C VAL A 91 9.17 19.55 6.73
N GLU A 92 8.26 19.14 5.85
CA GLU A 92 6.88 19.61 5.80
C GLU A 92 5.90 18.53 6.26
N THR A 93 4.83 18.95 6.93
CA THR A 93 3.75 18.05 7.39
C THR A 93 2.76 17.76 6.26
N GLU A 94 3.24 17.00 5.28
CA GLU A 94 2.56 16.65 4.04
C GLU A 94 2.46 15.12 3.88
N VAL A 95 1.48 14.66 3.10
CA VAL A 95 1.26 13.21 2.90
C VAL A 95 2.35 12.55 2.05
N TYR A 96 3.12 13.35 1.30
CA TYR A 96 4.08 12.86 0.32
C TYR A 96 5.26 12.09 0.94
N ALA A 97 5.75 12.50 2.12
CA ALA A 97 6.83 11.78 2.81
C ALA A 97 6.41 10.33 3.14
N LEU A 98 5.21 10.16 3.70
CA LEU A 98 4.65 8.84 4.01
C LEU A 98 4.26 8.06 2.73
N ALA A 99 3.80 8.74 1.69
CA ALA A 99 3.53 8.13 0.39
C ALA A 99 4.80 7.57 -0.27
N MET A 100 5.91 8.32 -0.24
CA MET A 100 7.21 7.88 -0.72
C MET A 100 7.76 6.72 0.11
N LEU A 101 7.50 6.69 1.43
CA LEU A 101 7.83 5.54 2.27
C LEU A 101 7.12 4.29 1.74
N PHE A 102 5.82 4.34 1.51
CA PHE A 102 5.10 3.19 0.95
C PHE A 102 5.60 2.80 -0.45
N LEU A 103 5.89 3.76 -1.32
CA LEU A 103 6.45 3.47 -2.65
C LEU A 103 7.81 2.77 -2.56
N SER A 104 8.74 3.32 -1.79
CA SER A 104 10.09 2.77 -1.64
C SER A 104 10.10 1.41 -0.93
N ALA A 105 9.29 1.24 0.12
CA ALA A 105 9.12 -0.03 0.82
C ALA A 105 8.48 -1.10 -0.07
N THR A 106 7.45 -0.76 -0.85
CA THR A 106 6.76 -1.70 -1.75
C THR A 106 7.69 -2.14 -2.88
N PHE A 107 8.43 -1.20 -3.47
CA PHE A 107 9.42 -1.52 -4.49
C PHE A 107 10.55 -2.41 -3.95
N TRP A 108 11.07 -2.10 -2.76
CA TRP A 108 12.05 -2.95 -2.09
C TRP A 108 11.50 -4.36 -1.81
N CYS A 109 10.25 -4.48 -1.36
CA CYS A 109 9.58 -5.77 -1.19
C CYS A 109 9.50 -6.55 -2.51
N GLY A 110 9.29 -5.87 -3.64
CA GLY A 110 9.34 -6.46 -4.99
C GLY A 110 10.69 -7.11 -5.30
N LEU A 111 11.79 -6.42 -4.98
CA LEU A 111 13.14 -6.98 -5.13
C LEU A 111 13.39 -8.16 -4.17
N ARG A 112 12.87 -8.07 -2.95
CA ARG A 112 12.95 -9.19 -1.99
C ARG A 112 12.15 -10.40 -2.45
N TRP A 113 10.98 -10.19 -3.05
CA TRP A 113 10.18 -11.25 -3.64
C TRP A 113 10.93 -11.94 -4.77
N GLU A 114 11.54 -11.18 -5.69
CA GLU A 114 12.37 -11.72 -6.78
C GLU A 114 13.56 -12.55 -6.27
N LYS A 115 14.27 -12.05 -5.26
CA LYS A 115 15.39 -12.77 -4.65
C LYS A 115 14.94 -14.08 -3.99
N ASN A 116 13.72 -14.13 -3.46
CA ASN A 116 13.16 -15.27 -2.75
C ASN A 116 12.15 -16.06 -3.60
N PHE A 117 12.14 -15.88 -4.92
CA PHE A 117 11.11 -16.40 -5.82
C PHE A 117 10.97 -17.93 -5.75
N ASP A 118 12.10 -18.64 -5.67
CA ASP A 118 12.14 -20.10 -5.66
C ASP A 118 11.96 -20.71 -4.25
N ASN A 119 11.83 -19.86 -3.21
CA ASN A 119 11.65 -20.33 -1.85
C ASN A 119 10.17 -20.64 -1.56
N LYS A 120 9.89 -21.72 -0.83
CA LYS A 120 8.53 -22.12 -0.42
C LYS A 120 7.72 -21.03 0.30
N ARG A 121 8.40 -20.05 0.92
CA ARG A 121 7.78 -18.91 1.62
C ARG A 121 8.07 -17.56 0.93
N GLY A 122 8.46 -17.56 -0.34
CA GLY A 122 8.76 -16.36 -1.11
C GLY A 122 7.57 -15.39 -1.19
N ASP A 123 6.37 -15.94 -1.39
CA ASP A 123 5.13 -15.17 -1.57
C ASP A 123 4.68 -14.35 -0.35
N ARG A 124 5.32 -14.51 0.82
CA ARG A 124 5.09 -13.59 1.95
C ARG A 124 5.39 -12.14 1.58
N TRP A 125 6.34 -11.91 0.67
CA TRP A 125 6.67 -10.58 0.17
C TRP A 125 5.56 -10.03 -0.73
N LEU A 126 4.91 -10.90 -1.52
CA LEU A 126 3.74 -10.53 -2.31
C LEU A 126 2.56 -10.14 -1.40
N LEU A 127 2.32 -10.88 -0.33
CA LEU A 127 1.30 -10.52 0.67
C LEU A 127 1.60 -9.17 1.34
N LEU A 128 2.87 -8.93 1.68
CA LEU A 128 3.30 -7.65 2.24
C LEU A 128 3.11 -6.49 1.24
N ILE A 129 3.46 -6.69 -0.04
CA ILE A 129 3.20 -5.72 -1.12
C ILE A 129 1.71 -5.38 -1.19
N CYS A 130 0.85 -6.39 -1.19
CA CYS A 130 -0.60 -6.21 -1.22
C CYS A 130 -1.13 -5.41 -0.02
N PHE A 131 -0.62 -5.70 1.19
CA PHE A 131 -0.96 -4.92 2.38
C PHE A 131 -0.49 -3.47 2.31
N LEU A 132 0.76 -3.22 1.88
CA LEU A 132 1.30 -1.87 1.73
C LEU A 132 0.53 -1.08 0.66
N ILE A 133 0.13 -1.73 -0.43
CA ILE A 133 -0.74 -1.15 -1.46
C ILE A 133 -2.09 -0.75 -0.85
N GLY A 134 -2.75 -1.66 -0.13
CA GLY A 134 -4.02 -1.38 0.54
C GLY A 134 -3.91 -0.20 1.52
N LEU A 135 -2.87 -0.20 2.36
CA LEU A 135 -2.61 0.83 3.36
C LEU A 135 -2.31 2.19 2.72
N SER A 136 -1.64 2.20 1.57
CA SER A 136 -1.32 3.43 0.83
C SER A 136 -2.55 4.22 0.39
N PHE A 137 -3.71 3.59 0.19
CA PHE A 137 -4.96 4.32 -0.08
C PHE A 137 -5.34 5.25 1.07
N GLY A 138 -4.95 4.92 2.31
CA GLY A 138 -5.15 5.79 3.46
C GLY A 138 -4.17 6.99 3.51
N VAL A 139 -3.29 7.13 2.52
CA VAL A 139 -2.28 8.20 2.44
C VAL A 139 -2.31 8.89 1.07
N HIS A 140 -1.88 8.16 0.04
CA HIS A 140 -1.80 8.60 -1.36
C HIS A 140 -1.63 7.36 -2.26
N PHE A 141 -2.18 7.37 -3.47
CA PHE A 141 -2.13 6.24 -4.40
C PHE A 141 -0.75 6.00 -5.06
N MET A 142 0.32 6.58 -4.54
CA MET A 142 1.64 6.56 -5.17
C MET A 142 2.23 5.14 -5.19
N ALA A 143 2.01 4.35 -4.13
CA ALA A 143 2.56 3.00 -4.03
C ALA A 143 1.99 2.02 -5.07
N ILE A 144 0.76 2.23 -5.56
CA ILE A 144 0.17 1.42 -6.63
C ILE A 144 0.98 1.48 -7.92
N LEU A 145 1.64 2.60 -8.20
CA LEU A 145 2.47 2.77 -9.40
C LEU A 145 3.67 1.82 -9.44
N THR A 146 3.98 1.15 -8.32
CA THR A 146 4.99 0.10 -8.28
C THR A 146 4.52 -1.21 -8.92
N ILE A 147 3.21 -1.44 -9.08
CA ILE A 147 2.65 -2.69 -9.62
C ILE A 147 3.22 -3.00 -11.02
N PRO A 148 3.21 -2.08 -12.01
CA PRO A 148 3.87 -2.30 -13.29
C PRO A 148 5.33 -2.72 -13.17
N ALA A 149 6.11 -2.03 -12.34
CA ALA A 149 7.51 -2.35 -12.14
C ALA A 149 7.71 -3.74 -11.52
N ILE A 150 6.91 -4.10 -10.52
CA ILE A 150 6.94 -5.43 -9.87
C ILE A 150 6.48 -6.52 -10.85
N GLY A 151 5.48 -6.25 -11.68
CA GLY A 151 5.05 -7.13 -12.75
C GLY A 151 6.16 -7.40 -13.77
N MET A 152 6.95 -6.38 -14.10
CA MET A 152 8.14 -6.54 -14.94
C MET A 152 9.28 -7.30 -14.25
N ILE A 153 9.50 -7.08 -12.95
CA ILE A 153 10.43 -7.87 -12.14
C ILE A 153 10.04 -9.36 -12.18
N TYR A 154 8.75 -9.67 -12.00
CA TYR A 154 8.22 -11.03 -12.12
C TYR A 154 8.44 -11.58 -13.54
N PHE A 155 8.10 -10.82 -14.58
CA PHE A 155 8.23 -11.23 -15.97
C PHE A 155 9.68 -11.63 -16.31
N PHE A 156 10.65 -10.77 -16.03
CA PHE A 156 12.05 -11.04 -16.33
C PHE A 156 12.67 -12.13 -15.45
N LYS A 157 12.09 -12.41 -14.28
CA LYS A 157 12.52 -13.53 -13.43
C LYS A 157 11.92 -14.87 -13.89
N LYS A 158 10.68 -14.88 -14.39
CA LYS A 158 9.93 -16.10 -14.72
C LYS A 158 10.16 -16.58 -16.16
N TYR A 159 10.31 -15.66 -17.11
CA TYR A 159 10.42 -15.99 -18.54
C TYR A 159 11.88 -15.96 -18.99
N GLU A 160 12.41 -17.10 -19.44
CA GLU A 160 13.78 -17.21 -19.94
C GLU A 160 13.95 -16.57 -21.33
N LYS A 161 12.96 -16.75 -22.21
CA LYS A 161 12.96 -16.19 -23.57
C LYS A 161 12.06 -14.98 -23.65
N ILE A 162 12.67 -13.82 -23.85
CA ILE A 162 11.97 -12.54 -23.95
C ILE A 162 11.66 -12.26 -25.43
N THR A 163 10.37 -12.16 -25.76
CA THR A 163 9.88 -11.75 -27.08
C THR A 163 9.07 -10.46 -26.96
N ILE A 164 8.98 -9.68 -28.04
CA ILE A 164 8.17 -8.45 -28.07
C ILE A 164 6.71 -8.75 -27.68
N LYS A 165 6.15 -9.86 -28.19
CA LYS A 165 4.77 -10.28 -27.89
C LYS A 165 4.55 -10.51 -26.39
N ASN A 166 5.43 -11.29 -25.75
CA ASN A 166 5.29 -11.58 -24.32
C ASN A 166 5.60 -10.37 -23.45
N PHE A 167 6.54 -9.51 -23.88
CA PHE A 167 6.86 -8.26 -23.19
C PHE A 167 5.67 -7.28 -23.20
N VAL A 168 5.02 -7.09 -24.36
CA VAL A 168 3.81 -6.25 -24.47
C VAL A 168 2.68 -6.84 -23.64
N LEU A 169 2.48 -8.16 -23.69
CA LEU A 169 1.46 -8.83 -22.88
C LEU A 169 1.70 -8.66 -21.38
N ALA A 170 2.95 -8.78 -20.91
CA ALA A 170 3.30 -8.59 -19.50
C ALA A 170 3.00 -7.17 -19.01
N ASN A 171 3.28 -6.15 -19.83
CA ASN A 171 2.93 -4.76 -19.52
C ASN A 171 1.41 -4.58 -19.46
N ILE A 172 0.65 -5.09 -20.44
CA ILE A 172 -0.81 -5.04 -20.44
C ILE A 172 -1.39 -5.69 -19.18
N ILE A 173 -0.92 -6.88 -18.81
CA ILE A 173 -1.36 -7.57 -17.59
C ILE A 173 -1.04 -6.74 -16.35
N SER A 174 0.17 -6.19 -16.24
CA SER A 174 0.58 -5.43 -15.05
C SER A 174 -0.20 -4.12 -14.90
N VAL A 175 -0.46 -3.41 -15.99
CA VAL A 175 -1.33 -2.23 -16.02
C VAL A 175 -2.79 -2.62 -15.72
N SER A 176 -3.26 -3.77 -16.21
CA SER A 176 -4.61 -4.27 -15.93
C SER A 176 -4.79 -4.58 -14.45
N ILE A 177 -3.79 -5.15 -13.77
CA ILE A 177 -3.82 -5.38 -12.31
C ILE A 177 -3.89 -4.04 -11.58
N LEU A 178 -3.09 -3.04 -11.98
CA LEU A 178 -3.15 -1.69 -11.42
C LEU A 178 -4.56 -1.11 -11.56
N LEU A 179 -5.14 -1.14 -12.77
CA LEU A 179 -6.47 -0.61 -13.04
C LEU A 179 -7.57 -1.38 -12.30
N PHE A 180 -7.43 -2.71 -12.19
CA PHE A 180 -8.34 -3.53 -11.42
C PHE A 180 -8.36 -3.10 -9.95
N ILE A 181 -7.20 -2.95 -9.31
CA ILE A 181 -7.14 -2.54 -7.90
C ILE A 181 -7.66 -1.11 -7.71
N PHE A 182 -7.17 -0.17 -8.53
CA PHE A 182 -7.47 1.26 -8.38
C PHE A 182 -8.91 1.61 -8.75
N LYS A 183 -9.38 1.17 -9.92
CA LYS A 183 -10.68 1.60 -10.48
C LYS A 183 -11.82 0.67 -10.14
N LEU A 184 -11.54 -0.62 -9.93
CA LEU A 184 -12.58 -1.63 -9.76
C LEU A 184 -12.67 -2.09 -8.31
N LEU A 185 -11.66 -2.78 -7.79
CA LEU A 185 -11.71 -3.52 -6.51
C LEU A 185 -12.21 -2.66 -5.34
N LEU A 186 -11.52 -1.56 -5.03
CA LEU A 186 -11.84 -0.76 -3.85
C LEU A 186 -13.08 0.12 -4.05
N PRO A 187 -13.25 0.86 -5.17
CA PRO A 187 -14.47 1.64 -5.40
C PRO A 187 -15.75 0.78 -5.45
N SER A 188 -15.70 -0.39 -6.09
CA SER A 188 -16.87 -1.28 -6.13
C SER A 188 -17.18 -1.91 -4.78
N THR A 189 -16.16 -2.12 -3.93
CA THR A 189 -16.40 -2.58 -2.56
C THR A 189 -17.13 -1.50 -1.75
N LEU A 190 -16.67 -0.24 -1.78
CA LEU A 190 -17.39 0.87 -1.14
C LEU A 190 -18.82 1.02 -1.69
N SER A 191 -18.99 0.91 -3.00
CA SER A 191 -20.32 0.93 -3.63
C SER A 191 -21.22 -0.21 -3.14
N LEU A 192 -20.68 -1.42 -2.93
CA LEU A 192 -21.42 -2.55 -2.36
C LEU A 192 -21.90 -2.25 -0.93
N PHE A 193 -21.05 -1.66 -0.09
CA PHE A 193 -21.45 -1.22 1.25
C PHE A 193 -22.61 -0.21 1.18
N GLY A 194 -22.50 0.82 0.33
CA GLY A 194 -23.54 1.83 0.17
C GLY A 194 -24.85 1.29 -0.41
N GLN A 195 -24.79 0.37 -1.38
CA GLN A 195 -25.98 -0.26 -1.98
C GLN A 195 -26.72 -1.16 -0.99
N LEU A 196 -25.99 -1.98 -0.21
CA LEU A 196 -26.59 -2.83 0.81
C LEU A 196 -27.18 -2.00 1.95
N GLU A 197 -26.51 -0.93 2.37
CA GLU A 197 -27.05 0.03 3.34
C GLU A 197 -28.41 0.57 2.88
N VAL A 198 -28.50 1.09 1.65
CA VAL A 198 -29.76 1.61 1.10
C VAL A 198 -30.83 0.52 0.98
N PHE A 199 -30.48 -0.68 0.54
CA PHE A 199 -31.44 -1.77 0.38
C PHE A 199 -32.05 -2.21 1.72
N PHE A 200 -31.21 -2.51 2.72
CA PHE A 200 -31.67 -3.01 4.00
C PHE A 200 -32.41 -1.95 4.83
N VAL A 201 -31.98 -0.69 4.78
CA VAL A 201 -32.66 0.39 5.50
C VAL A 201 -33.97 0.77 4.80
N ASN A 202 -33.94 1.07 3.50
CA ASN A 202 -35.12 1.63 2.83
C ASN A 202 -36.14 0.58 2.38
N SER A 203 -35.69 -0.61 1.98
CA SER A 203 -36.61 -1.64 1.44
C SER A 203 -37.06 -2.63 2.50
N ILE A 204 -36.20 -2.98 3.45
CA ILE A 204 -36.50 -3.95 4.52
C ILE A 204 -36.93 -3.24 5.81
N GLY A 205 -36.54 -1.97 6.02
CA GLY A 205 -36.90 -1.19 7.21
C GLY A 205 -36.00 -1.46 8.42
N LEU A 206 -34.78 -1.98 8.20
CA LEU A 206 -33.82 -2.16 9.29
C LEU A 206 -33.21 -0.82 9.76
N PRO A 207 -32.68 -0.74 11.00
CA PRO A 207 -31.97 0.44 11.48
C PRO A 207 -30.73 0.79 10.63
N PHE A 208 -30.31 2.06 10.68
CA PHE A 208 -29.06 2.52 10.06
C PHE A 208 -27.85 1.67 10.47
N ASN A 209 -26.88 1.55 9.56
CA ASN A 209 -25.68 0.71 9.61
C ASN A 209 -25.92 -0.80 9.50
N SER A 210 -27.18 -1.26 9.44
CA SER A 210 -27.48 -2.69 9.30
C SER A 210 -26.96 -3.29 7.99
N GLY A 211 -27.14 -2.61 6.86
CA GLY A 211 -26.65 -3.07 5.56
C GLY A 211 -25.12 -3.08 5.49
N THR A 212 -24.46 -2.12 6.13
CA THR A 212 -23.00 -2.06 6.30
C THR A 212 -22.47 -3.26 7.11
N ILE A 213 -23.12 -3.63 8.21
CA ILE A 213 -22.74 -4.81 9.01
C ILE A 213 -22.93 -6.10 8.20
N ILE A 214 -24.04 -6.21 7.47
CA ILE A 214 -24.31 -7.36 6.60
C ILE A 214 -23.26 -7.46 5.49
N ALA A 215 -22.92 -6.34 4.84
CA ALA A 215 -21.87 -6.27 3.83
C ALA A 215 -20.52 -6.77 4.38
N ALA A 216 -20.12 -6.29 5.56
CA ALA A 216 -18.89 -6.73 6.23
C ALA A 216 -18.91 -8.23 6.52
N PHE A 217 -20.03 -8.76 7.03
CA PHE A 217 -20.20 -10.19 7.26
C PHE A 217 -20.08 -11.01 5.97
N LEU A 218 -20.71 -10.57 4.87
CA LEU A 218 -20.63 -11.24 3.58
C LEU A 218 -19.19 -11.29 3.05
N ILE A 219 -18.43 -10.20 3.18
CA ILE A 219 -17.03 -10.14 2.76
C ILE A 219 -16.18 -11.10 3.62
N VAL A 220 -16.32 -11.06 4.94
CA VAL A 220 -15.60 -11.97 5.86
C VAL A 220 -15.94 -13.43 5.56
N PHE A 221 -17.22 -13.74 5.35
CA PHE A 221 -17.69 -15.07 5.01
C PHE A 221 -17.12 -15.55 3.66
N PHE A 222 -17.11 -14.67 2.65
CA PHE A 222 -16.52 -14.95 1.34
C PHE A 222 -15.04 -15.33 1.46
N PHE A 223 -14.24 -14.54 2.18
CA PHE A 223 -12.82 -14.84 2.38
C PHE A 223 -12.62 -16.14 3.17
N TYR A 224 -13.37 -16.33 4.26
CA TYR A 224 -13.30 -17.54 5.07
C TYR A 224 -13.59 -18.79 4.24
N LYS A 225 -14.68 -18.80 3.47
CA LYS A 225 -15.07 -19.93 2.62
C LYS A 225 -14.08 -20.16 1.48
N SER A 226 -13.65 -19.10 0.80
CA SER A 226 -12.73 -19.21 -0.34
C SER A 226 -11.34 -19.70 0.08
N LEU A 227 -10.81 -19.20 1.21
CA LEU A 227 -9.54 -19.66 1.76
C LEU A 227 -9.61 -21.10 2.28
N SER A 228 -10.70 -21.46 2.97
CA SER A 228 -10.92 -22.82 3.44
C SER A 228 -11.02 -23.80 2.27
N TYR A 229 -11.80 -23.46 1.25
CA TYR A 229 -11.99 -24.29 0.06
C TYR A 229 -10.68 -24.50 -0.70
N THR A 230 -9.94 -23.43 -1.00
CA THR A 230 -8.66 -23.53 -1.73
C THR A 230 -7.60 -24.29 -0.95
N ARG A 231 -7.58 -24.14 0.39
CA ARG A 231 -6.69 -24.93 1.26
C ARG A 231 -7.03 -26.41 1.24
N LEU A 232 -8.31 -26.77 1.37
CA LEU A 232 -8.77 -28.17 1.35
C LEU A 232 -8.47 -28.86 0.01
N LYS A 233 -8.53 -28.12 -1.10
CA LYS A 233 -8.23 -28.63 -2.45
C LYS A 233 -6.75 -28.55 -2.84
N GLY A 234 -5.87 -28.06 -1.97
CA GLY A 234 -4.44 -27.89 -2.27
C GLY A 234 -4.14 -26.86 -3.36
N MET A 235 -5.06 -25.93 -3.64
CA MET A 235 -4.93 -24.92 -4.70
C MET A 235 -4.06 -23.74 -4.25
N VAL A 236 -2.74 -23.95 -4.15
CA VAL A 236 -1.80 -22.98 -3.57
C VAL A 236 -1.86 -21.61 -4.25
N GLN A 237 -1.82 -21.55 -5.59
CA GLN A 237 -1.82 -20.28 -6.32
C GLN A 237 -3.13 -19.49 -6.12
N ALA A 238 -4.28 -20.17 -6.16
CA ALA A 238 -5.57 -19.53 -5.91
C ALA A 238 -5.69 -19.05 -4.46
N ASN A 239 -5.19 -19.83 -3.49
CA ASN A 239 -5.14 -19.44 -2.09
C ASN A 239 -4.29 -18.17 -1.89
N THR A 240 -3.09 -18.12 -2.48
CA THR A 240 -2.22 -16.94 -2.45
C THR A 240 -2.90 -15.73 -3.08
N LEU A 241 -3.60 -15.89 -4.22
CA LEU A 241 -4.34 -14.79 -4.86
C LEU A 241 -5.45 -14.25 -3.94
N ILE A 242 -6.23 -15.12 -3.31
CA ILE A 242 -7.27 -14.70 -2.36
C ILE A 242 -6.65 -14.00 -1.15
N LEU A 243 -5.52 -14.50 -0.63
CA LEU A 243 -4.78 -13.84 0.44
C LEU A 243 -4.26 -12.45 0.02
N CYS A 244 -3.78 -12.29 -1.21
CA CYS A 244 -3.35 -10.99 -1.73
C CYS A 244 -4.49 -9.98 -1.69
N ILE A 245 -5.67 -10.36 -2.20
CA ILE A 245 -6.87 -9.50 -2.17
C ILE A 245 -7.27 -9.20 -0.72
N LEU A 246 -7.26 -10.20 0.18
CA LEU A 246 -7.55 -10.00 1.60
C LEU A 246 -6.58 -8.99 2.24
N PHE A 247 -5.28 -9.09 1.97
CA PHE A 247 -4.27 -8.18 2.54
C PHE A 247 -4.44 -6.76 2.00
N ILE A 248 -4.88 -6.57 0.75
CA ILE A 248 -5.30 -5.26 0.23
C ILE A 248 -6.45 -4.71 1.09
N PHE A 249 -7.48 -5.49 1.37
CA PHE A 249 -8.59 -5.04 2.22
C PHE A 249 -8.19 -4.76 3.66
N ILE A 250 -7.29 -5.55 4.24
CA ILE A 250 -6.74 -5.31 5.58
C ILE A 250 -5.96 -3.99 5.60
N GLY A 251 -5.18 -3.68 4.57
CA GLY A 251 -4.52 -2.37 4.46
C GLY A 251 -5.53 -1.24 4.26
N PHE A 252 -6.51 -1.44 3.39
CA PHE A 252 -7.55 -0.46 3.06
C PHE A 252 -8.47 -0.14 4.25
N SER A 253 -8.56 -1.01 5.25
CA SER A 253 -9.46 -0.81 6.41
C SER A 253 -9.16 0.46 7.21
N SER A 254 -8.00 1.11 7.03
CA SER A 254 -7.75 2.44 7.59
C SER A 254 -8.79 3.48 7.14
N TRP A 255 -9.43 3.28 5.98
CA TRP A 255 -10.51 4.14 5.49
C TRP A 255 -11.76 4.14 6.37
N LEU A 256 -11.97 3.11 7.19
CA LEU A 256 -13.05 3.10 8.18
C LEU A 256 -12.92 4.23 9.22
N MET A 257 -11.74 4.84 9.34
CA MET A 257 -11.56 6.03 10.19
C MET A 257 -12.42 7.21 9.73
N LEU A 258 -12.68 7.36 8.42
CA LEU A 258 -13.48 8.47 7.90
C LEU A 258 -14.92 8.50 8.45
N PRO A 259 -15.73 7.43 8.33
CA PRO A 259 -17.09 7.43 8.89
C PRO A 259 -17.09 7.47 10.42
N ILE A 260 -16.13 6.82 11.08
CA ILE A 260 -16.02 6.85 12.54
C ILE A 260 -15.78 8.29 13.02
N ARG A 261 -14.84 9.00 12.37
CA ARG A 261 -14.53 10.40 12.68
C ARG A 261 -15.70 11.32 12.34
N SER A 262 -16.37 11.10 11.21
CA SER A 262 -17.52 11.91 10.81
C SER A 262 -18.66 11.81 11.83
N ASN A 263 -18.96 10.60 12.32
CA ASN A 263 -19.96 10.38 13.38
C ASN A 263 -19.58 10.98 14.75
N ALA A 264 -18.31 11.30 14.97
CA ALA A 264 -17.86 11.98 16.20
C ALA A 264 -18.10 13.50 16.18
N ASN A 265 -18.75 14.04 15.13
CA ASN A 265 -19.08 15.46 14.98
C ASN A 265 -17.88 16.39 15.19
N THR A 266 -16.74 16.05 14.58
CA THR A 266 -15.52 16.87 14.70
C THR A 266 -15.70 18.23 14.05
N VAL A 267 -15.05 19.26 14.62
CA VAL A 267 -15.13 20.67 14.16
C VAL A 267 -14.87 20.84 12.66
N ILE A 268 -13.98 20.03 12.08
CA ILE A 268 -13.75 19.94 10.63
C ILE A 268 -14.22 18.56 10.15
N ASN A 269 -15.29 18.54 9.35
CA ASN A 269 -15.94 17.34 8.80
C ASN A 269 -16.24 17.52 7.29
N GLU A 270 -15.17 17.59 6.49
CA GLU A 270 -15.24 17.72 5.03
C GLU A 270 -16.07 16.59 4.40
N ASN A 271 -17.04 16.94 3.55
CA ASN A 271 -18.02 16.05 2.92
C ASN A 271 -18.94 15.23 3.86
N SER A 272 -18.70 15.26 5.19
CA SER A 272 -19.47 14.55 6.21
C SER A 272 -19.82 13.10 5.83
N PRO A 273 -18.83 12.22 5.55
CA PRO A 273 -19.08 10.85 5.14
C PRO A 273 -19.44 9.96 6.33
N SER A 274 -20.58 10.20 6.99
CA SER A 274 -21.00 9.49 8.19
C SER A 274 -21.38 8.02 7.95
N ASP A 275 -21.76 7.68 6.71
CA ASP A 275 -22.29 6.36 6.38
C ASP A 275 -21.67 5.82 5.08
N ALA A 276 -21.84 4.52 4.84
CA ALA A 276 -21.32 3.82 3.66
C ALA A 276 -21.73 4.45 2.30
N ARG A 277 -22.86 5.16 2.26
CA ARG A 277 -23.34 5.86 1.05
C ARG A 277 -22.56 7.15 0.75
N THR A 278 -22.09 7.81 1.81
CA THR A 278 -21.45 9.13 1.75
C THR A 278 -19.92 9.03 1.69
N LEU A 279 -19.37 7.83 1.89
CA LEU A 279 -17.97 7.42 1.70
C LEU A 279 -17.60 7.26 0.22
#